data_AF-A0A7S3CKX9-F1
#
_entry.id   AF-A0A7S3CKX9-F1
#
_cell.length_a   1.000
_cell.length_b   1.000
_cell.length_c   1.000
_cell.angle_alpha   90.00
_cell.angle_beta   90.00
_cell.angle_gamma   90.00
#
_symmetry.space_group_name_H-M   'P 1'
#
loop_
_entity.id
_entity.type
_entity.pdbx_description
1 polymer ?
#
loop_
_entity_poly.entity_id
_entity_poly.type
_entity_poly.pdbx_seq_one_letter_code
_entity_poly.pdbx_strand_id
1 'polypeptide(L)'
;QYYSFTTLSTVGFGDIHPHTNFERFLMIWIFLVGLIIFTFISSKFLTVIDKYDYVTSDNEDSENLSKFFGLITKFNNNRQWSEDKIDKIEDYFMYYWENDHLAFLHNESDQRFFDELPEDIRIEIFSGFIFRQFVMTFRRLFELAKNREYMHSYFKWTDPPYQKFMIAIMRQLEPRRTEEGETI
;
A
#
# COMPACT_ATOMS: atom_id res chain seq x y z
N GLN A 1 14.87 -38.08 20.72
CA GLN A 1 14.22 -36.78 20.47
C GLN A 1 15.00 -35.61 21.07
N TYR A 2 15.44 -35.66 22.33
CA TYR A 2 16.25 -34.60 22.96
C TYR A 2 17.50 -34.21 22.17
N TYR A 3 18.36 -35.18 21.83
CA TYR A 3 19.60 -34.93 21.07
C TYR A 3 19.33 -34.28 19.69
N SER A 4 18.40 -34.86 18.92
CA SER A 4 18.04 -34.37 17.59
C SER A 4 17.45 -32.96 17.62
N PHE A 5 16.65 -32.61 18.64
CA PHE A 5 16.06 -31.29 18.78
C PHE A 5 17.12 -30.24 19.13
N THR A 6 18.00 -30.52 20.09
CA THR A 6 19.09 -29.63 20.51
C THR A 6 20.12 -29.38 19.41
N THR A 7 20.41 -30.40 18.59
CA THR A 7 21.28 -30.29 17.40
C THR A 7 20.60 -29.47 16.30
N LEU A 8 19.32 -29.73 16.02
CA LEU A 8 18.57 -29.02 14.97
C LEU A 8 18.32 -27.55 15.32
N SER A 9 18.10 -27.24 16.60
CA SER A 9 17.92 -25.86 17.09
C SER A 9 19.23 -25.10 17.25
N THR A 10 20.38 -25.70 16.89
CA THR A 10 21.74 -25.13 17.03
C THR A 10 22.13 -24.76 18.47
N VAL A 11 21.38 -25.23 19.47
CA VAL A 11 21.61 -24.92 20.90
C VAL A 11 22.81 -25.69 21.44
N GLY A 12 22.97 -26.96 21.03
CA GLY A 12 24.17 -27.75 21.28
C GLY A 12 24.66 -27.77 22.73
N PHE A 13 23.87 -28.28 23.68
CA PHE A 13 24.25 -28.34 25.10
C PHE A 13 25.54 -29.14 25.38
N GLY A 14 25.93 -30.02 24.45
CA GLY A 14 27.19 -30.75 24.54
C GLY A 14 27.22 -31.78 25.67
N ASP A 15 26.09 -32.37 26.07
CA ASP A 15 26.05 -33.48 27.03
C ASP A 15 26.39 -34.83 26.35
N ILE A 16 25.98 -34.98 25.08
CA ILE A 16 26.23 -36.12 24.22
C ILE A 16 27.18 -35.67 23.12
N HIS A 17 28.40 -36.20 23.16
CA HIS A 17 29.46 -35.89 22.21
C HIS A 17 30.09 -37.17 21.65
N PRO A 18 30.39 -37.20 20.34
CA PRO A 18 30.98 -38.36 19.70
C PRO A 18 32.43 -38.58 20.16
N HIS A 19 32.70 -39.75 20.73
CA HIS A 19 34.03 -40.12 21.21
C HIS A 19 34.88 -40.73 20.08
N THR A 20 34.24 -41.34 19.08
CA THR A 20 34.91 -42.04 17.98
C THR A 20 34.99 -41.16 16.72
N ASN A 21 36.07 -41.27 15.93
CA ASN A 21 36.24 -40.49 14.69
C ASN A 21 35.11 -40.73 13.66
N PHE A 22 34.56 -41.93 13.63
CA PHE A 22 33.42 -42.25 12.75
C PHE A 22 32.13 -41.54 13.20
N GLU A 23 31.85 -41.53 14.50
CA GLU A 23 30.71 -40.83 15.08
C GLU A 23 30.82 -39.32 14.82
N ARG A 24 32.02 -38.75 14.90
CA ARG A 24 32.29 -37.34 14.58
C ARG A 24 31.94 -37.01 13.13
N PHE A 25 32.31 -37.86 12.19
CA PHE A 25 31.99 -37.67 10.77
C PHE A 25 30.47 -37.70 10.53
N LEU A 26 29.76 -38.66 11.14
CA LEU A 26 28.30 -38.73 11.06
C LEU A 26 27.63 -37.51 11.67
N MET A 27 28.12 -37.01 12.81
CA MET A 27 27.58 -35.79 13.42
C MET A 27 27.75 -34.57 12.53
N ILE A 28 28.94 -34.37 11.94
CA ILE A 28 29.18 -33.25 11.00
C ILE A 28 28.20 -33.32 9.83
N TRP A 29 27.95 -34.52 9.30
CA TRP A 29 27.01 -34.71 8.20
C TRP A 29 25.56 -34.37 8.61
N ILE A 30 25.13 -34.83 9.78
CA ILE A 30 23.80 -34.51 10.34
C ILE A 30 23.66 -33.01 10.61
N PHE A 31 24.70 -32.34 11.11
CA PHE A 31 24.70 -30.89 11.31
C PHE A 31 24.57 -30.12 10.00
N LEU A 32 25.29 -30.52 8.94
CA LEU A 32 25.20 -29.89 7.63
C LEU A 32 23.79 -30.01 7.04
N VAL A 33 23.19 -31.21 7.10
CA VAL A 33 21.81 -31.41 6.64
C VAL A 33 20.82 -30.61 7.50
N GLY A 34 21.00 -30.60 8.81
CA GLY A 34 20.18 -29.81 9.73
C GLY A 34 20.23 -28.31 9.42
N LEU A 35 21.41 -27.78 9.14
CA LEU A 35 21.60 -26.38 8.77
C LEU A 35 20.90 -26.04 7.46
N ILE A 36 21.03 -26.89 6.43
CA ILE A 36 20.38 -26.67 5.13
C ILE A 36 18.85 -26.66 5.28
N ILE A 37 18.29 -27.61 6.03
CA ILE A 37 16.85 -27.67 6.29
C ILE A 37 16.38 -26.43 7.07
N PHE A 38 17.14 -26.02 8.09
CA PHE A 38 16.82 -24.82 8.87
C PHE A 38 16.82 -23.56 8.00
N THR A 39 17.87 -23.33 7.21
CA THR A 39 17.94 -22.18 6.29
C THR A 39 16.79 -22.19 5.28
N PHE A 40 16.42 -23.35 4.74
CA PHE A 40 15.28 -23.47 3.82
C PHE A 40 13.95 -23.08 4.49
N ILE A 41 13.69 -23.56 5.70
CA ILE A 41 12.48 -23.21 6.46
C ILE A 41 12.47 -21.71 6.80
N SER A 42 13.58 -21.15 7.25
CA SER A 42 13.69 -19.71 7.53
C SER A 42 13.45 -18.85 6.29
N SER A 43 13.96 -19.26 5.12
CA SER A 43 13.69 -18.55 3.86
C SER A 43 12.20 -18.55 3.52
N LYS A 44 11.51 -19.69 3.67
CA LYS A 44 10.05 -19.76 3.46
C LYS A 44 9.28 -18.95 4.48
N PHE A 45 9.73 -18.92 5.74
CA PHE A 45 9.12 -18.12 6.79
C PHE A 45 9.23 -16.62 6.50
N LEU A 46 10.41 -16.16 6.06
CA LEU A 46 10.60 -14.77 5.62
C LEU A 46 9.66 -14.39 4.48
N THR A 47 9.51 -15.24 3.45
CA THR A 47 8.55 -14.98 2.36
C THR A 47 7.10 -14.88 2.85
N VAL A 48 6.72 -15.64 3.88
CA VAL A 48 5.38 -15.54 4.47
C VAL A 48 5.20 -14.24 5.23
N ILE A 49 6.24 -13.77 5.95
CA ILE A 49 6.23 -12.45 6.61
C ILE A 49 6.14 -11.35 5.56
N ASP A 50 6.99 -11.36 4.54
CA ASP A 50 6.98 -10.34 3.48
C ASP A 50 5.62 -10.25 2.79
N LYS A 51 4.97 -11.41 2.56
CA LYS A 51 3.63 -11.45 1.97
C LYS A 51 2.55 -10.93 2.93
N TYR A 52 2.72 -11.13 4.23
CA TYR A 52 1.81 -10.59 5.24
C TYR A 52 1.96 -9.07 5.36
N ASP A 53 3.20 -8.56 5.28
CA ASP A 53 3.48 -7.13 5.26
C ASP A 53 2.95 -6.47 3.99
N TYR A 54 3.02 -7.13 2.82
CA TYR A 54 2.41 -6.65 1.58
C TYR A 54 0.87 -6.51 1.65
N VAL A 55 0.20 -7.40 2.40
CA VAL A 55 -1.26 -7.27 2.63
C VAL A 55 -1.57 -6.09 3.56
N THR A 56 -0.57 -5.57 4.27
CA THR A 56 -0.65 -4.36 5.11
C THR A 56 -0.06 -3.15 4.36
N SER A 57 -0.64 -2.81 3.21
CA SER A 57 -0.22 -1.73 2.31
C SER A 57 0.03 -0.38 2.99
N ASP A 58 -0.59 -0.12 4.16
CA ASP A 58 -0.38 1.07 4.99
C ASP A 58 1.10 1.27 5.40
N ASN A 59 1.91 0.21 5.42
CA ASN A 59 3.29 0.28 5.89
C ASN A 59 4.25 0.85 4.83
N GLU A 60 4.00 0.63 3.53
CA GLU A 60 4.92 1.06 2.47
C GLU A 60 4.97 2.58 2.33
N ASP A 61 3.81 3.24 2.33
CA ASP A 61 3.73 4.70 2.18
C ASP A 61 4.26 5.44 3.42
N SER A 62 4.01 4.91 4.61
CA SER A 62 4.60 5.42 5.86
C SER A 62 6.13 5.28 5.88
N GLU A 63 6.66 4.16 5.40
CA GLU A 63 8.11 3.96 5.27
C GLU A 63 8.71 4.93 4.24
N ASN A 64 8.02 5.17 3.12
CA ASN A 64 8.44 6.13 2.10
C ASN A 64 8.48 7.57 2.64
N LEU A 65 7.51 7.97 3.46
CA LEU A 65 7.51 9.26 4.14
C LEU A 65 8.69 9.39 5.12
N SER A 66 8.98 8.33 5.88
CA SER A 66 10.15 8.28 6.78
C SER A 66 11.46 8.41 6.00
N LYS A 67 11.59 7.72 4.86
CA LYS A 67 12.73 7.86 3.94
C LYS A 67 12.85 9.29 3.43
N PHE A 68 11.73 9.93 3.06
CA PHE A 68 11.71 11.33 2.64
C PHE A 68 12.25 12.28 3.71
N PHE A 69 11.83 12.14 4.98
CA PHE A 69 12.38 12.95 6.07
C PHE A 69 13.87 12.72 6.29
N GLY A 70 14.33 11.48 6.16
CA GLY A 70 15.76 11.14 6.18
C GLY A 70 16.56 11.82 5.07
N LEU A 71 16.01 11.86 3.85
CA LEU A 71 16.62 12.56 2.72
C LEU A 71 16.69 14.07 2.96
N ILE A 72 15.58 14.70 3.37
CA ILE A 72 15.53 16.13 3.67
C ILE A 72 16.53 16.50 4.77
N THR A 73 16.63 15.68 5.81
CA THR A 73 17.63 15.87 6.88
C THR A 73 19.05 15.85 6.33
N LYS A 74 19.35 14.88 5.46
CA LYS A 74 20.66 14.78 4.78
C LYS A 74 20.93 15.99 3.89
N PHE A 75 19.94 16.47 3.14
CA PHE A 75 20.05 17.68 2.31
C PHE A 75 20.24 18.95 3.15
N ASN A 76 19.69 18.99 4.36
CA ASN A 76 19.79 20.13 5.27
C ASN A 76 21.02 20.08 6.19
N ASN A 77 22.12 19.47 5.74
CA ASN A 77 23.37 19.29 6.51
C ASN A 77 23.15 18.61 7.87
N ASN A 78 22.33 17.55 7.89
CA ASN A 78 21.94 16.80 9.09
C ASN A 78 21.14 17.63 10.12
N ARG A 79 20.56 18.77 9.72
CA ARG A 79 19.61 19.50 10.55
C ARG A 79 18.20 18.98 10.31
N GLN A 80 17.67 18.28 11.30
CA GLN A 80 16.30 17.83 11.34
C GLN A 80 15.33 19.02 11.47
N TRP A 81 14.11 18.85 10.98
CA TRP A 81 13.03 19.79 11.26
C TRP A 81 12.52 19.61 12.69
N SER A 82 11.84 20.62 13.21
CA SER A 82 11.17 20.52 14.51
C SER A 82 10.16 19.38 14.50
N GLU A 83 10.08 18.63 15.60
CA GLU A 83 9.13 17.51 15.78
C GLU A 83 7.70 17.95 15.42
N ASP A 84 7.25 19.11 15.91
CA ASP A 84 5.93 19.67 15.59
C ASP A 84 5.60 19.77 14.08
N LYS A 85 6.61 19.96 13.21
CA LYS A 85 6.41 20.05 11.75
C LYS A 85 6.35 18.68 11.11
N ILE A 86 7.14 17.74 11.63
CA ILE A 86 7.16 16.36 11.16
C ILE A 86 5.80 15.75 11.51
N ASP A 87 5.37 15.89 12.77
CA ASP A 87 4.09 15.38 13.27
C ASP A 87 2.92 15.90 12.44
N LYS A 88 2.87 17.21 12.15
CA LYS A 88 1.81 17.78 11.28
C LYS A 88 1.78 17.19 9.88
N ILE A 89 2.95 16.91 9.30
CA ILE A 89 3.02 16.32 7.96
C ILE A 89 2.60 14.85 8.01
N GLU A 90 3.05 14.11 9.03
CA GLU A 90 2.64 12.72 9.25
C GLU A 90 1.12 12.62 9.46
N ASP A 91 0.54 13.44 10.32
CA ASP A 91 -0.90 13.52 10.57
C ASP A 91 -1.69 13.80 9.28
N TYR A 92 -1.19 14.72 8.44
CA TYR A 92 -1.80 14.99 7.13
C TYR A 92 -1.78 13.77 6.22
N PHE A 93 -0.63 13.10 6.09
CA PHE A 93 -0.49 11.94 5.21
C PHE A 93 -1.26 10.72 5.73
N MET A 94 -1.30 10.50 7.04
CA MET A 94 -2.14 9.46 7.63
C MET A 94 -3.61 9.67 7.28
N TYR A 95 -4.12 10.90 7.45
CA TYR A 95 -5.48 11.24 7.03
C TYR A 95 -5.68 11.04 5.52
N TYR A 96 -4.72 11.47 4.70
CA TYR A 96 -4.79 11.32 3.25
C TYR A 96 -4.91 9.84 2.86
N TRP A 97 -4.05 8.97 3.36
CA TRP A 97 -4.05 7.54 3.04
C TRP A 97 -5.33 6.83 3.52
N GLU A 98 -5.84 7.17 4.71
CA GLU A 98 -7.09 6.60 5.21
C GLU A 98 -8.33 7.00 4.39
N ASN A 99 -8.29 8.15 3.72
CA ASN A 99 -9.45 8.76 3.06
C ASN A 99 -9.31 8.84 1.54
N ASP A 100 -8.21 8.34 0.97
CA ASP A 100 -8.01 8.34 -0.47
C ASP A 100 -8.81 7.21 -1.13
N HIS A 101 -9.98 7.56 -1.64
CA HIS A 101 -10.83 6.61 -2.36
C HIS A 101 -10.23 6.11 -3.69
N LEU A 102 -9.18 6.75 -4.19
CA LEU A 102 -8.49 6.37 -5.43
C LEU A 102 -7.23 5.54 -5.18
N ALA A 103 -6.99 5.13 -3.92
CA ALA A 103 -5.79 4.38 -3.55
C ALA A 103 -5.54 3.15 -4.44
N PHE A 104 -6.63 2.47 -4.85
CA PHE A 104 -6.59 1.31 -5.73
C PHE A 104 -6.09 1.60 -7.17
N LEU A 105 -5.86 2.86 -7.55
CA LEU A 105 -5.35 3.25 -8.86
C LEU A 105 -3.90 3.73 -8.81
N HIS A 106 -3.19 3.69 -7.68
CA HIS A 106 -1.80 4.16 -7.62
C HIS A 106 -0.83 3.23 -8.33
N ASN A 107 -1.07 1.92 -8.27
CA ASN A 107 -0.18 0.93 -8.87
C ASN A 107 -0.48 0.69 -10.35
N GLU A 108 0.56 0.51 -11.15
CA GLU A 108 0.42 0.23 -12.59
C GLU A 108 -0.34 -1.08 -12.84
N SER A 109 -0.18 -2.09 -11.98
CA SER A 109 -0.93 -3.34 -12.05
C SER A 109 -2.42 -3.12 -11.89
N ASP A 110 -2.81 -2.29 -10.92
CA ASP A 110 -4.20 -2.12 -10.53
C ASP A 110 -4.92 -1.22 -11.54
N GLN A 111 -4.21 -0.23 -12.10
CA GLN A 111 -4.68 0.54 -13.25
C GLN A 111 -4.95 -0.35 -14.46
N ARG A 112 -4.06 -1.30 -14.78
CA ARG A 112 -4.27 -2.24 -15.89
C ARG A 112 -5.52 -3.09 -15.69
N PHE A 113 -5.72 -3.66 -14.50
CA PHE A 113 -6.93 -4.42 -14.18
C PHE A 113 -8.18 -3.56 -14.29
N PHE A 114 -8.11 -2.31 -13.84
CA PHE A 114 -9.22 -1.37 -13.96
C PHE A 114 -9.54 -1.02 -15.42
N ASP A 115 -8.52 -0.83 -16.25
CA ASP A 115 -8.67 -0.49 -17.67
C ASP A 115 -9.23 -1.63 -18.52
N GLU A 116 -9.07 -2.89 -18.09
CA GLU A 116 -9.68 -4.07 -18.71
C GLU A 116 -11.19 -4.17 -18.45
N LEU A 117 -11.73 -3.43 -17.48
CA LEU A 117 -13.16 -3.46 -17.17
C LEU A 117 -14.01 -2.82 -18.29
N PRO A 118 -15.23 -3.34 -18.52
CA PRO A 118 -16.18 -2.69 -19.42
C PRO A 118 -16.46 -1.23 -19.01
N GLU A 119 -16.66 -0.36 -20.00
CA GLU A 119 -16.91 1.08 -19.81
C GLU A 119 -18.01 1.34 -18.77
N ASP A 120 -19.13 0.63 -18.90
CA ASP A 120 -20.31 0.75 -18.06
C ASP A 120 -20.01 0.47 -16.58
N ILE A 121 -19.15 -0.52 -16.33
CA ILE A 121 -18.73 -0.87 -14.96
C ILE A 121 -17.82 0.21 -14.39
N ARG A 122 -16.89 0.75 -15.20
CA ARG A 122 -16.02 1.86 -14.77
C ARG A 122 -16.85 3.09 -14.42
N ILE A 123 -17.89 3.40 -15.19
CA ILE A 123 -18.82 4.50 -14.90
C ILE A 123 -19.54 4.28 -13.58
N GLU A 124 -20.06 3.08 -13.34
CA GLU A 124 -20.79 2.77 -12.11
C GLU A 124 -19.87 2.83 -10.87
N ILE A 125 -18.64 2.31 -10.98
CA ILE A 125 -17.64 2.41 -9.91
C ILE A 125 -17.36 3.87 -9.57
N PHE A 126 -17.12 4.73 -10.57
CA PHE A 126 -16.82 6.13 -10.31
C PHE A 126 -18.04 6.93 -9.83
N SER A 127 -19.14 6.88 -10.58
CA SER A 127 -20.30 7.76 -10.36
C SER A 127 -21.32 7.21 -9.35
N GLY A 128 -21.48 5.90 -9.28
CA GLY A 128 -22.47 5.21 -8.45
C GLY A 128 -21.93 4.73 -7.11
N PHE A 129 -20.62 4.49 -7.01
CA PHE A 129 -19.97 3.97 -5.81
C PHE A 129 -19.02 4.99 -5.17
N ILE A 130 -17.84 5.22 -5.77
CA ILE A 130 -16.75 6.01 -5.17
C ILE A 130 -17.16 7.47 -4.93
N PHE A 131 -17.65 8.15 -5.98
CA PHE A 131 -17.99 9.58 -5.93
C PHE A 131 -19.48 9.83 -5.88
N ARG A 132 -20.28 8.84 -5.44
CA ARG A 132 -21.74 8.97 -5.39
C ARG A 132 -22.19 10.23 -4.67
N GLN A 133 -21.61 10.49 -3.49
CA GLN A 133 -21.95 11.67 -2.69
C GLN A 133 -21.58 12.96 -3.43
N PHE A 134 -20.38 13.04 -4.02
CA PHE A 134 -19.94 14.19 -4.81
C PHE A 134 -20.89 14.46 -5.98
N VAL A 135 -21.21 13.44 -6.78
CA VAL A 135 -22.11 13.56 -7.94
C VAL A 135 -23.51 14.02 -7.50
N MET A 136 -24.01 13.54 -6.36
CA MET A 136 -25.30 13.96 -5.82
C MET A 136 -25.27 15.41 -5.32
N THR A 137 -24.25 15.80 -4.56
CA THR A 137 -24.10 17.14 -3.99
C THR A 137 -23.91 18.20 -5.08
N PHE A 138 -23.05 17.93 -6.07
CA PHE A 138 -22.73 18.87 -7.14
C PHE A 138 -23.55 18.66 -8.41
N ARG A 139 -24.62 17.87 -8.35
CA ARG A 139 -25.46 17.55 -9.51
C ARG A 139 -25.85 18.79 -10.32
N ARG A 140 -26.32 19.84 -9.65
CA ARG A 140 -26.74 21.10 -10.29
C ARG A 140 -25.61 21.85 -10.99
N LEU A 141 -24.38 21.75 -10.47
CA LEU A 141 -23.21 22.37 -11.07
C LEU A 141 -22.81 21.66 -12.38
N PHE A 142 -23.00 20.34 -12.42
CA PHE A 142 -22.63 19.49 -13.56
C PHE A 142 -23.81 19.13 -14.48
N GLU A 143 -24.97 19.80 -14.35
CA GLU A 143 -26.09 19.72 -15.29
C GLU A 143 -25.82 20.59 -16.53
N LEU A 144 -24.95 20.10 -17.41
CA LEU A 144 -24.51 20.82 -18.61
C LEU A 144 -25.51 20.68 -19.76
N ALA A 145 -25.97 21.79 -20.31
CA ALA A 145 -26.85 21.81 -21.48
C ALA A 145 -26.05 21.50 -22.77
N LYS A 146 -26.54 20.57 -23.60
CA LYS A 146 -25.97 20.23 -24.91
C LYS A 146 -26.23 21.32 -25.95
N ASN A 147 -27.42 21.92 -25.90
CA ASN A 147 -27.80 23.01 -26.79
C ASN A 147 -28.59 24.04 -25.98
N ARG A 148 -28.28 25.32 -26.18
CA ARG A 148 -28.96 26.44 -25.52
C ARG A 148 -30.36 26.71 -26.09
N GLU A 149 -30.66 26.20 -27.28
CA GLU A 149 -31.91 26.44 -28.00
C GLU A 149 -33.02 25.43 -27.68
N TYR A 150 -32.67 24.22 -27.23
CA TYR A 150 -33.64 23.17 -26.91
C TYR A 150 -33.78 22.98 -25.40
N MET A 151 -35.00 23.19 -24.89
CA MET A 151 -35.36 22.87 -23.51
C MET A 151 -35.15 21.36 -23.26
N HIS A 152 -34.51 21.01 -22.14
CA HIS A 152 -34.23 19.63 -21.68
C HIS A 152 -33.13 18.84 -22.43
N SER A 153 -32.31 19.51 -23.24
CA SER A 153 -31.14 18.88 -23.85
C SER A 153 -29.94 18.96 -22.90
N TYR A 154 -29.79 18.00 -21.98
CA TYR A 154 -28.67 17.92 -21.03
C TYR A 154 -27.76 16.72 -21.31
N PHE A 155 -26.48 16.87 -21.00
CA PHE A 155 -25.52 15.78 -21.02
C PHE A 155 -25.85 14.74 -19.95
N LYS A 156 -25.68 13.48 -20.30
CA LYS A 156 -25.88 12.31 -19.44
C LYS A 156 -24.61 11.48 -19.40
N TRP A 157 -24.51 10.59 -18.42
CA TRP A 157 -23.42 9.61 -18.33
C TRP A 157 -23.31 8.68 -19.55
N THR A 158 -24.40 8.50 -20.30
CA THR A 158 -24.41 7.78 -21.59
C THR A 158 -23.70 8.54 -22.71
N ASP A 159 -23.42 9.84 -22.53
CA ASP A 159 -22.71 10.64 -23.53
C ASP A 159 -21.19 10.55 -23.28
N PRO A 160 -20.42 9.97 -24.22
CA PRO A 160 -18.96 9.82 -24.06
C PRO A 160 -18.20 11.11 -23.70
N PRO A 161 -18.49 12.30 -24.26
CA PRO A 161 -17.75 13.50 -23.90
C PRO A 161 -17.99 13.94 -22.45
N TYR A 162 -19.22 13.79 -21.96
CA TYR A 162 -19.56 14.14 -20.58
C TYR A 162 -18.95 13.16 -19.59
N GLN A 163 -19.05 11.87 -19.91
CA GLN A 163 -18.46 10.81 -19.12
C GLN A 163 -16.95 11.02 -18.94
N LYS A 164 -16.20 11.23 -20.03
CA LYS A 164 -14.75 11.47 -20.00
C LYS A 164 -14.41 12.71 -19.17
N PHE A 165 -15.17 13.79 -19.34
CA PHE A 165 -15.00 15.02 -18.58
C PHE A 165 -15.21 14.79 -17.08
N MET A 166 -16.31 14.15 -16.69
CA MET A 166 -16.61 13.89 -15.28
C MET A 166 -15.60 12.96 -14.64
N ILE A 167 -15.20 11.87 -15.33
CA ILE A 167 -14.16 10.97 -14.83
C ILE A 167 -12.82 11.71 -14.67
N ALA A 168 -12.45 12.57 -15.62
CA ALA A 168 -11.22 13.36 -15.51
C ALA A 168 -11.22 14.28 -14.28
N ILE A 169 -12.35 14.90 -13.95
CA ILE A 169 -12.49 15.69 -12.72
C ILE A 169 -12.36 14.79 -11.49
N MET A 170 -13.11 13.69 -11.44
CA MET A 170 -13.14 12.81 -10.28
C MET A 170 -11.77 12.19 -9.99
N ARG A 171 -10.98 11.87 -11.01
CA ARG A 171 -9.61 11.38 -10.87
C ARG A 171 -8.63 12.40 -10.27
N GLN A 172 -8.98 13.68 -10.23
CA GLN A 172 -8.15 14.75 -9.65
C GLN A 172 -8.65 15.19 -8.27
N LEU A 173 -9.72 14.57 -7.75
CA LEU A 173 -10.21 14.88 -6.42
C LEU A 173 -9.33 14.19 -5.38
N GLU A 174 -8.83 14.97 -4.44
CA GLU A 174 -7.99 14.50 -3.34
C GLU A 174 -8.69 14.76 -2.00
N PRO A 175 -8.51 13.89 -1.00
CA PRO A 175 -9.00 14.14 0.35
C PRO A 175 -8.27 15.35 0.95
N ARG A 176 -9.03 16.25 1.56
CA ARG A 176 -8.49 17.41 2.26
C ARG A 176 -9.17 17.58 3.60
N ARG A 177 -8.35 17.86 4.61
CA ARG A 177 -8.77 18.25 5.95
C ARG A 177 -8.07 19.56 6.29
N THR A 178 -8.84 20.51 6.82
CA THR A 178 -8.33 21.80 7.28
C THR A 178 -8.60 21.89 8.77
N GLU A 179 -7.61 22.33 9.56
CA GLU A 179 -7.81 22.60 10.97
C GLU A 179 -8.68 23.85 11.18
N GLU A 180 -9.42 23.91 12.28
CA GLU A 180 -10.21 25.09 12.63
C GLU A 180 -9.28 26.29 12.85
N GLY A 181 -9.25 27.22 11.90
CA GLY A 181 -8.46 28.45 11.96
C GLY A 181 -7.40 28.60 10.87
N GLU A 182 -7.15 27.58 10.05
CA GLU A 182 -6.33 27.74 8.84
C GLU A 182 -7.13 28.41 7.73
N THR A 183 -6.57 29.47 7.12
CA THR A 183 -7.15 30.09 5.92
C THR A 183 -6.86 29.21 4.71
N ILE A 184 -7.92 28.78 4.03
CA ILE A 184 -7.90 28.02 2.77
C ILE A 184 -7.33 28.88 1.62
#